data_AF-A0A2K1K316-F1
#
_entry.id   AF-A0A2K1K316-F1
#
_cell.length_a   1.000
_cell.length_b   1.000
_cell.length_c   1.000
_cell.angle_alpha   90.00
_cell.angle_beta   90.00
_cell.angle_gamma   90.00
#
_symmetry.space_group_name_H-M   'P 1'
#
loop_
_entity.id
_entity.type
_entity.pdbx_description
1 polymer ?
#
loop_
_entity_poly.entity_id
_entity_poly.type
_entity_poly.pdbx_seq_one_letter_code
_entity_poly.pdbx_strand_id
1 'polypeptide(L)' 'LLVANLIEPSNFEYAYTIVIPLKNYIFGNLIEKQMYRNYHRINCKIKFNRYLVSMPKELFDVLRFS' A
#
# COMPACT_ATOMS: atom_id res chain seq x y z
N LEU A 1 -11.62 -0.21 -9.66
CA LEU A 1 -10.61 -1.29 -9.80
C LEU A 1 -10.94 -2.20 -10.98
N LEU A 2 -12.13 -2.82 -11.03
CA LEU A 2 -12.56 -3.64 -12.18
C LEU A 2 -12.58 -2.86 -13.50
N VAL A 3 -13.25 -1.70 -13.55
CA VAL A 3 -13.30 -0.82 -14.76
C VAL A 3 -11.91 -0.34 -15.20
N ALA A 4 -10.97 -0.25 -14.25
CA ALA A 4 -9.59 0.16 -14.52
C ALA A 4 -8.66 -1.03 -14.80
N ASN A 5 -9.19 -2.26 -14.91
CA ASN A 5 -8.44 -3.51 -15.10
C ASN A 5 -7.30 -3.74 -14.08
N LEU A 6 -7.47 -3.27 -12.85
CA LEU A 6 -6.49 -3.45 -11.76
C LEU A 6 -6.78 -4.69 -10.90
N ILE A 7 -7.98 -5.24 -10.99
CA ILE A 7 -8.38 -6.50 -10.37
C ILE A 7 -9.29 -7.25 -11.33
N GLU A 8 -9.33 -8.57 -11.21
CA GLU A 8 -10.23 -9.44 -11.97
C GLU A 8 -10.97 -10.40 -11.03
N PRO A 9 -12.16 -10.88 -11.42
CA PRO A 9 -12.81 -11.99 -10.74
C PRO A 9 -11.91 -13.23 -10.80
N SER A 10 -11.77 -13.93 -9.69
CA SER A 10 -10.87 -15.08 -9.58
C SER A 10 -11.43 -16.13 -8.64
N ASN A 11 -11.27 -17.40 -9.00
CA ASN A 11 -11.66 -18.55 -8.18
C ASN A 11 -10.47 -19.09 -7.36
N PHE A 12 -9.67 -18.21 -6.75
CA PHE A 12 -8.55 -18.65 -5.93
C PHE A 12 -9.04 -19.36 -4.66
N GLU A 13 -8.37 -20.46 -4.29
CA GLU A 13 -8.60 -21.16 -3.02
C GLU A 13 -8.27 -20.31 -1.79
N TYR A 14 -7.49 -19.25 -1.98
CA TYR A 14 -7.10 -18.30 -0.94
C TYR A 14 -7.89 -17.00 -1.06
N ALA A 15 -8.71 -16.72 -0.05
CA ALA A 15 -9.39 -15.43 0.10
C ALA A 15 -8.59 -14.49 1.01
N TYR A 16 -8.62 -13.20 0.70
CA TYR A 16 -8.04 -12.14 1.53
C TYR A 16 -9.14 -11.41 2.28
N THR A 17 -8.86 -11.02 3.52
CA THR A 17 -9.72 -10.09 4.24
C THR A 17 -9.57 -8.70 3.65
N ILE A 18 -10.69 -8.07 3.31
CA ILE A 18 -10.74 -6.66 2.90
C ILE A 18 -11.16 -5.83 4.11
N VAL A 19 -10.41 -4.78 4.41
CA VAL A 19 -10.69 -3.79 5.46
C VAL A 19 -11.04 -2.47 4.79
N ILE A 20 -12.09 -1.79 5.27
CA ILE A 20 -12.55 -0.53 4.70
C ILE A 20 -12.53 0.57 5.77
N PRO A 21 -11.35 1.08 6.16
CA PRO A 21 -11.26 2.17 7.12
C PRO A 21 -11.65 3.51 6.48
N LEU A 22 -11.98 4.44 7.38
CA LEU A 22 -12.15 5.84 7.06
C LEU A 22 -10.77 6.50 6.98
N LYS A 23 -10.47 7.16 5.86
CA LYS A 23 -9.22 7.89 5.67
C LYS A 23 -9.47 9.38 5.63
N ASN A 24 -8.77 10.09 6.50
CA ASN A 24 -8.71 11.54 6.49
C ASN A 24 -7.51 11.96 5.63
N TYR A 25 -7.74 12.81 4.65
CA TYR A 25 -6.65 13.37 3.85
C TYR A 25 -6.13 14.65 4.50
N ILE A 26 -4.80 14.78 4.59
CA ILE A 26 -4.14 15.89 5.29
C ILE A 26 -4.39 17.25 4.62
N PHE A 27 -4.74 17.27 3.33
CA PHE A 27 -4.90 18.48 2.52
C PHE A 27 -6.36 18.87 2.21
N GLY A 28 -7.35 18.29 2.90
CA GLY A 28 -8.74 18.72 2.77
C GLY A 28 -9.67 18.01 3.74
N ASN A 29 -10.80 18.63 4.08
CA ASN A 29 -11.87 18.04 4.90
C ASN A 29 -12.62 16.89 4.19
N LEU A 30 -11.95 16.20 3.28
CA LEU A 30 -12.49 15.07 2.55
C LEU A 30 -12.21 13.80 3.35
N ILE A 31 -13.28 13.16 3.79
CA ILE A 31 -13.26 11.90 4.50
C ILE A 31 -13.77 10.84 3.50
N GLU A 32 -12.92 9.88 3.14
CA GLU A 32 -13.30 8.79 2.24
C GLU A 32 -13.08 7.42 2.87
N LYS A 33 -13.95 6.48 2.51
CA LYS A 33 -13.74 5.06 2.77
C LYS A 33 -12.80 4.49 1.70
N GLN A 34 -11.75 3.80 2.13
CA GLN A 34 -10.80 3.17 1.21
C GLN A 34 -10.74 1.66 1.43
N MET A 35 -10.63 0.87 0.36
CA MET A 35 -10.49 -0.59 0.48
C MET A 35 -9.01 -0.97 0.59
N TYR A 36 -8.66 -1.75 1.61
CA TYR A 36 -7.33 -2.33 1.80
C TYR A 36 -7.43 -3.85 1.91
N ARG A 37 -6.54 -4.57 1.25
CA ARG A 37 -6.38 -6.01 1.46
C ARG A 37 -5.41 -6.26 2.62
N ASN A 38 -5.81 -7.10 3.55
CA ASN A 38 -4.95 -7.50 4.66
C ASN A 38 -3.96 -8.59 4.21
N TYR A 39 -2.75 -8.18 3.87
CA TYR A 39 -1.67 -9.06 3.42
C TYR A 39 -0.82 -9.64 4.55
N HIS A 40 -1.16 -9.41 5.83
CA HIS A 40 -0.32 -9.78 6.97
C HIS A 40 0.11 -11.27 6.94
N ARG A 41 -0.85 -12.17 6.75
CA ARG A 41 -0.59 -13.63 6.70
C ARG A 41 0.34 -14.03 5.55
N ILE A 42 0.30 -13.32 4.43
CA ILE A 42 1.14 -13.60 3.26
C ILE A 42 2.53 -13.05 3.49
N ASN A 43 2.64 -11.83 4.01
CA ASN A 43 3.92 -11.20 4.30
C ASN A 43 4.76 -12.03 5.30
N CYS A 44 4.11 -12.78 6.21
CA CYS A 44 4.81 -13.72 7.09
C CYS A 44 5.36 -14.97 6.36
N LYS A 45 4.78 -15.36 5.22
CA LYS A 45 5.15 -16.58 4.47
C LYS A 45 6.16 -16.32 3.34
N ILE A 46 6.24 -15.09 2.85
CA ILE A 46 7.13 -14.71 1.74
C ILE A 46 8.52 -14.34 2.27
N LYS A 47 9.56 -14.80 1.58
CA LYS A 47 10.94 -14.36 1.84
C LYS A 47 11.12 -12.93 1.32
N PHE A 48 11.46 -11.99 2.21
CA PHE A 48 11.71 -10.62 1.84
C PHE A 48 12.99 -10.49 1.02
N ASN A 49 12.87 -10.00 -0.23
CA ASN A 49 14.02 -9.47 -0.96
C ASN A 49 14.18 -8.00 -0.57
N ARG A 50 15.18 -7.70 0.26
CA ARG A 50 15.43 -6.32 0.70
C ARG A 50 16.14 -5.56 -0.41
N TYR A 51 15.42 -4.64 -1.04
CA TYR A 51 16.05 -3.60 -1.85
C TYR A 51 16.68 -2.56 -0.93
N LEU A 52 17.89 -2.12 -1.27
CA LEU A 52 18.52 -0.99 -0.60
C LEU A 52 17.74 0.27 -1.00
N VAL A 53 16.99 0.82 -0.06
CA VAL A 53 16.33 2.12 -0.20
C VAL A 53 17.00 3.04 0.80
N SER A 54 17.65 4.09 0.31
CA SER A 54 18.26 5.12 1.16
C SER A 54 17.20 5.80 2.01
N MET A 55 17.58 6.20 3.22
CA MET A 55 16.67 6.94 4.08
C MET A 55 16.35 8.30 3.43
N PRO A 56 15.12 8.82 3.52
CA PRO A 56 14.77 10.11 2.91
C PRO A 56 15.74 11.23 3.30
N LYS A 57 16.23 11.22 4.54
CA LYS A 57 17.26 12.16 5.01
C LYS A 57 18.53 12.10 4.14
N GLU A 58 19.05 10.91 3.88
CA GLU A 58 20.23 10.71 3.03
C GLU A 58 19.97 11.20 1.59
N LEU A 59 18.75 11.03 1.10
CA LEU A 59 18.34 11.54 -0.21
C LEU A 59 18.32 13.08 -0.26
N PHE A 60 17.78 13.73 0.78
CA PHE A 60 17.73 15.19 0.87
C PHE A 60 19.10 15.84 1.13
N ASP A 61 19.97 15.17 1.89
CA ASP A 61 21.34 15.62 2.14
C ASP A 61 22.16 15.65 0.82
N VAL A 62 21.92 14.69 -0.09
CA VAL A 62 22.52 14.69 -1.44
C VAL A 62 21.98 15.82 -2.32
N LEU A 63 20.72 16.19 -2.17
CA LEU A 63 20.07 17.21 -3.01
C LEU A 63 20.44 18.65 -2.65
N ARG A 64 21.23 18.90 -1.59
CA ARG A 64 21.65 20.24 -1.12
C ARG A 64 20.55 21.28 -1.32
N PHE A 65 19.43 21.12 -0.61
CA PHE A 65 18.54 22.26 -0.36
C PHE A 65 19.23 23.17 0.65
N SER A 66 20.12 24.03 0.14
CA SER A 66 20.76 25.15 0.84
C SER A 66 19.96 26.44 0.64
#